data_AF-E4TDY3-F1
#
_entry.id   AF-E4TDY3-F1
#
_cell.length_a   1.000
_cell.length_b   1.000
_cell.length_c   1.000
_cell.angle_alpha   90.00
_cell.angle_beta   90.00
_cell.angle_gamma   90.00
#
_symmetry.space_group_name_H-M   'P 1'
#
loop_
_entity.id
_entity.type
_entity.pdbx_description
1 polymer ?
#
loop_
_entity_poly.entity_id
_entity_poly.type
_entity_poly.pdbx_seq_one_letter_code
_entity_poly.pdbx_strand_id
1 'polypeptide(L)'
;MKIESSTDKFIFFEPADLGAFGSKTRLIIYVKFDECGEWGGHEENFEVFSKRDKQFYVKYKRTKVDCDKVGELYGKPEFQQPDKELEFKLTEKNIIAINNYLSKLLKSKISERFPGYSGRNFGVMKSDSTLIIDVYDRSEENLKNYNTLLNSLKIEEVNYEY
;
A
#
# COMPACT_ATOMS: atom_id res chain seq x y z
N MET A 1 24.65 36.92 2.91
CA MET A 1 24.58 35.86 3.93
C MET A 1 24.02 34.62 3.26
N LYS A 2 24.88 33.67 2.85
CA LYS A 2 24.43 32.37 2.34
C LYS A 2 24.07 31.53 3.55
N ILE A 3 22.80 31.17 3.67
CA ILE A 3 22.35 30.13 4.60
C ILE A 3 22.35 28.84 3.77
N GLU A 4 23.47 28.15 3.74
CA GLU A 4 23.49 26.73 3.41
C GLU A 4 23.61 25.96 4.72
N SER A 5 22.61 25.10 4.99
CA SER A 5 22.70 23.87 5.80
C SER A 5 21.39 23.59 6.55
N SER A 6 20.42 23.04 5.83
CA SER A 6 19.68 21.89 6.37
C SER A 6 19.55 20.90 5.21
N THR A 7 20.33 19.83 5.25
CA THR A 7 19.84 18.57 4.69
C THR A 7 18.46 18.38 5.31
N ASP A 8 17.39 18.60 4.55
CA ASP A 8 16.04 18.22 4.99
C ASP A 8 16.14 16.73 5.30
N LYS A 9 16.23 16.42 6.59
CA LYS A 9 16.30 15.05 7.05
C LYS A 9 14.98 14.44 6.63
N PHE A 10 15.05 13.55 5.66
CA PHE A 10 13.88 12.91 5.07
C PHE A 10 13.00 12.35 6.20
N ILE A 11 11.77 12.86 6.33
CA ILE A 11 10.89 12.55 7.46
C ILE A 11 10.25 11.18 7.22
N PHE A 12 10.69 10.14 7.93
CA PHE A 12 10.05 8.82 7.91
C PHE A 12 9.83 8.32 9.35
N PHE A 13 9.15 7.18 9.49
CA PHE A 13 9.07 6.48 10.77
C PHE A 13 10.46 6.17 11.33
N GLU A 14 10.63 6.21 12.64
CA GLU A 14 11.86 5.75 13.25
C GLU A 14 11.93 4.21 13.16
N PRO A 15 13.12 3.59 12.99
CA PRO A 15 13.26 2.13 12.95
C PRO A 15 12.61 1.41 14.14
N ALA A 16 12.60 2.06 15.32
CA ALA A 16 11.96 1.54 16.52
C ALA A 16 10.44 1.38 16.36
N ASP A 17 9.79 2.32 15.66
CA ASP A 17 8.34 2.32 15.45
C ASP A 17 7.89 1.17 14.56
N LEU A 18 8.79 0.62 13.74
CA LEU A 18 8.50 -0.42 12.76
C LEU A 18 9.26 -1.75 13.02
N GLY A 19 9.80 -1.95 14.23
CA GLY A 19 10.20 -3.29 14.69
C GLY A 19 11.67 -3.54 15.01
N ALA A 20 12.58 -2.57 14.81
CA ALA A 20 14.03 -2.79 15.01
C ALA A 20 14.42 -3.31 16.41
N PHE A 21 13.60 -3.04 17.44
CA PHE A 21 13.83 -3.45 18.83
C PHE A 21 12.83 -4.51 19.34
N GLY A 22 12.28 -5.33 18.45
CA GLY A 22 11.39 -6.43 18.82
C GLY A 22 9.91 -6.07 18.88
N SER A 23 9.55 -4.82 18.56
CA SER A 23 8.17 -4.49 18.25
C SER A 23 7.70 -5.29 17.02
N LYS A 24 6.43 -5.73 17.04
CA LYS A 24 5.78 -6.36 15.89
C LYS A 24 5.08 -5.33 15.01
N THR A 25 5.19 -4.04 15.32
CA THR A 25 4.55 -2.96 14.57
C THR A 25 5.09 -2.90 13.15
N ARG A 26 4.18 -2.81 12.18
CA ARG A 26 4.47 -2.64 10.76
C ARG A 26 3.64 -1.50 10.21
N LEU A 27 4.15 -0.84 9.18
CA LEU A 27 3.32 0.00 8.32
C LEU A 27 2.79 -0.90 7.21
N ILE A 28 1.48 -0.98 7.10
CA ILE A 28 0.74 -1.83 6.18
C ILE A 28 0.11 -0.93 5.14
N ILE A 29 0.47 -1.10 3.87
CA ILE A 29 -0.18 -0.43 2.74
C ILE A 29 -0.96 -1.49 2.01
N TYR A 30 -2.27 -1.30 1.85
CA TYR A 30 -3.14 -2.29 1.22
C TYR A 30 -3.98 -1.65 0.12
N VAL A 31 -4.28 -2.45 -0.91
CA VAL A 31 -5.23 -2.10 -1.96
C VAL A 31 -6.16 -3.27 -2.19
N LYS A 32 -7.46 -2.99 -2.30
CA LYS A 32 -8.47 -3.95 -2.72
C LYS A 32 -9.10 -3.45 -4.00
N PHE A 33 -9.10 -4.28 -5.02
CA PHE A 33 -9.69 -3.97 -6.32
C PHE A 33 -11.11 -4.53 -6.41
N ASP A 34 -11.83 -4.13 -7.46
CA ASP A 34 -13.24 -4.43 -7.68
C ASP A 34 -13.52 -5.00 -9.07
N GLU A 35 -12.56 -5.70 -9.71
CA GLU A 35 -12.73 -6.18 -11.08
C GLU A 35 -13.81 -7.27 -11.21
N CYS A 36 -14.17 -7.93 -10.11
CA CYS A 36 -15.33 -8.82 -10.03
C CYS A 36 -16.59 -8.12 -9.50
N GLY A 37 -16.65 -6.79 -9.57
CA GLY A 37 -17.80 -5.96 -9.17
C GLY A 37 -18.00 -5.89 -7.66
N GLU A 38 -19.25 -6.08 -7.20
CA GLU A 38 -19.61 -6.02 -5.77
C GLU A 38 -18.92 -7.11 -4.92
N TRP A 39 -18.36 -8.12 -5.57
CA TRP A 39 -17.63 -9.22 -4.94
C TRP A 39 -16.15 -8.90 -4.72
N GLY A 40 -15.73 -7.70 -5.10
CA GLY A 40 -14.35 -7.24 -4.99
C GLY A 40 -13.49 -7.79 -6.13
N GLY A 41 -12.24 -8.03 -5.82
CA GLY A 41 -11.23 -8.35 -6.81
C GLY A 41 -9.96 -8.81 -6.12
N HIS A 42 -8.84 -8.76 -6.83
CA HIS A 42 -7.55 -9.04 -6.23
C HIS A 42 -7.19 -8.03 -5.13
N GLU A 43 -6.28 -8.45 -4.27
CA GLU A 43 -5.76 -7.67 -3.18
C GLU A 43 -4.24 -7.57 -3.28
N GLU A 44 -3.72 -6.41 -2.90
CA GLU A 44 -2.30 -6.18 -2.80
C GLU A 44 -1.96 -5.61 -1.43
N ASN A 45 -0.81 -6.03 -0.89
CA ASN A 45 -0.38 -5.63 0.45
C ASN A 45 1.14 -5.47 0.55
N PHE A 46 1.57 -4.36 1.14
CA PHE A 46 2.94 -4.11 1.57
C PHE A 46 3.00 -4.11 3.08
N GLU A 47 3.89 -4.90 3.66
CA GLU A 47 4.30 -4.76 5.06
C GLU A 47 5.69 -4.14 5.09
N VAL A 48 5.77 -2.87 5.51
CA VAL A 48 7.03 -2.17 5.74
C VAL A 48 7.41 -2.30 7.21
N PHE A 49 8.64 -2.76 7.46
CA PHE A 49 9.15 -3.07 8.80
C PHE A 49 10.66 -2.80 8.88
N SER A 50 11.19 -2.73 10.08
CA SER A 50 12.62 -2.60 10.34
C SER A 50 13.18 -3.82 11.09
N LYS A 51 14.40 -4.22 10.73
CA LYS A 51 15.14 -5.30 11.41
C LYS A 51 16.13 -4.71 12.42
N ARG A 52 16.84 -5.56 13.16
CA ARG A 52 17.80 -5.15 14.21
C ARG A 52 18.96 -4.28 13.69
N ASP A 53 19.23 -4.33 12.38
CA ASP A 53 20.20 -3.46 11.70
C ASP A 53 19.68 -2.03 11.47
N LYS A 54 18.47 -1.73 11.95
CA LYS A 54 17.77 -0.44 11.82
C LYS A 54 17.52 -0.04 10.36
N GLN A 55 17.56 -1.01 9.44
CA GLN A 55 17.24 -0.80 8.04
C GLN A 55 15.77 -1.17 7.80
N PHE A 56 15.16 -0.55 6.79
CA PHE A 56 13.78 -0.86 6.41
C PHE A 56 13.72 -1.92 5.32
N TYR A 57 12.70 -2.76 5.41
CA TYR A 57 12.39 -3.83 4.50
C TYR A 57 10.91 -3.75 4.16
N VAL A 58 10.56 -4.33 3.02
CA VAL A 58 9.17 -4.49 2.62
C VAL A 58 8.91 -5.92 2.21
N LYS A 59 7.77 -6.46 2.66
CA LYS A 59 7.16 -7.67 2.11
C LYS A 59 5.97 -7.26 1.28
N TYR A 60 5.97 -7.63 0.02
CA TYR A 60 4.87 -7.39 -0.90
C TYR A 60 4.16 -8.69 -1.22
N LYS A 61 2.83 -8.65 -1.27
CA LYS A 61 1.97 -9.75 -1.69
C LYS A 61 0.91 -9.22 -2.65
N ARG A 62 0.71 -9.94 -3.75
CA ARG A 62 -0.40 -9.77 -4.69
C ARG A 62 -1.15 -11.08 -4.78
N THR A 63 -2.47 -11.01 -4.75
CA THR A 63 -3.34 -12.13 -5.08
C THR A 63 -3.88 -11.99 -6.50
N LYS A 64 -4.57 -13.01 -6.96
CA LYS A 64 -5.40 -12.98 -8.16
C LYS A 64 -6.73 -13.66 -7.86
N VAL A 65 -7.73 -13.29 -8.63
CA VAL A 65 -9.10 -13.80 -8.55
C VAL A 65 -9.55 -14.33 -9.91
N ASP A 66 -10.50 -15.26 -9.91
CA ASP A 66 -11.19 -15.73 -11.11
C ASP A 66 -12.64 -15.24 -11.05
N CYS A 67 -12.93 -14.15 -11.77
CA CYS A 67 -14.25 -13.51 -11.74
C CYS A 67 -15.36 -14.40 -12.34
N ASP A 68 -15.01 -15.39 -13.17
CA ASP A 68 -15.98 -16.34 -13.73
C ASP A 68 -16.44 -17.38 -12.70
N LYS A 69 -15.69 -17.54 -11.60
CA LYS A 69 -15.98 -18.50 -10.53
C LYS A 69 -16.42 -17.86 -9.22
N VAL A 70 -16.84 -16.60 -9.23
CA VAL A 70 -17.31 -15.90 -8.02
C VAL A 70 -18.39 -16.70 -7.29
N GLY A 71 -19.41 -17.20 -8.00
CA GLY A 71 -20.51 -17.96 -7.38
C GLY A 71 -20.07 -19.22 -6.64
N GLU A 72 -18.90 -19.77 -6.99
CA GLU A 72 -18.35 -20.97 -6.38
C GLU A 72 -17.31 -20.66 -5.29
N LEU A 73 -16.49 -19.62 -5.50
CA LEU A 73 -15.30 -19.34 -4.70
C LEU A 73 -15.51 -18.24 -3.66
N TYR A 74 -16.43 -17.31 -3.88
CA TYR A 74 -16.61 -16.18 -2.98
C TYR A 74 -16.95 -16.62 -1.55
N GLY A 75 -16.27 -16.00 -0.58
CA GLY A 75 -16.34 -16.38 0.83
C GLY A 75 -15.44 -17.57 1.22
N LYS A 76 -14.71 -18.17 0.27
CA LYS A 76 -13.74 -19.25 0.53
C LYS A 76 -12.30 -18.76 0.37
N PRO A 77 -11.31 -19.38 1.02
CA PRO A 77 -9.89 -19.02 0.89
C PRO A 77 -9.38 -19.05 -0.55
N GLU A 78 -9.93 -19.92 -1.40
CA GLU A 78 -9.54 -20.12 -2.79
C GLU A 78 -9.93 -18.96 -3.70
N PHE A 79 -10.77 -18.03 -3.23
CA PHE A 79 -11.08 -16.81 -3.98
C PHE A 79 -9.85 -15.94 -4.17
N GLN A 80 -9.01 -15.80 -3.14
CA GLN A 80 -7.79 -14.99 -3.15
C GLN A 80 -6.56 -15.89 -3.33
N GLN A 81 -6.21 -16.18 -4.58
CA GLN A 81 -5.08 -17.06 -4.88
C GLN A 81 -3.76 -16.28 -4.85
N PRO A 82 -2.67 -16.81 -4.29
CA PRO A 82 -1.37 -16.17 -4.37
C PRO A 82 -0.93 -15.97 -5.83
N ASP A 83 -0.43 -14.77 -6.15
CA ASP A 83 0.10 -14.45 -7.47
C ASP A 83 1.58 -14.04 -7.40
N LYS A 84 1.91 -13.09 -6.52
CA LYS A 84 3.28 -12.57 -6.38
C LYS A 84 3.62 -12.34 -4.93
N GLU A 85 4.82 -12.73 -4.53
CA GLU A 85 5.39 -12.42 -3.22
C GLU A 85 6.86 -12.01 -3.36
N LEU A 86 7.22 -10.90 -2.74
CA LEU A 86 8.58 -10.34 -2.77
C LEU A 86 8.97 -9.84 -1.39
N GLU A 87 10.21 -10.05 -0.97
CA GLU A 87 10.81 -9.38 0.18
C GLU A 87 12.13 -8.72 -0.24
N PHE A 88 12.29 -7.44 0.04
CA PHE A 88 13.54 -6.73 -0.25
C PHE A 88 13.80 -5.58 0.72
N LYS A 89 15.07 -5.19 0.81
CA LYS A 89 15.52 -4.02 1.58
C LYS A 89 15.14 -2.74 0.83
N LEU A 90 14.54 -1.78 1.54
CA LEU A 90 14.20 -0.48 0.98
C LEU A 90 15.46 0.38 0.83
N THR A 91 15.60 0.98 -0.34
CA THR A 91 16.54 2.08 -0.60
C THR A 91 15.92 3.42 -0.21
N GLU A 92 16.73 4.46 -0.04
CA GLU A 92 16.24 5.82 0.23
C GLU A 92 15.21 6.29 -0.80
N LYS A 93 15.40 6.00 -2.08
CA LYS A 93 14.43 6.28 -3.15
C LYS A 93 13.09 5.60 -2.93
N ASN A 94 13.09 4.36 -2.42
CA ASN A 94 11.86 3.65 -2.11
C ASN A 94 11.13 4.28 -0.92
N ILE A 95 11.86 4.70 0.11
CA ILE A 95 11.28 5.38 1.26
C ILE A 95 10.65 6.72 0.84
N ILE A 96 11.33 7.49 -0.03
CA ILE A 96 10.79 8.70 -0.67
C ILE A 96 9.47 8.40 -1.40
N ALA A 97 9.43 7.33 -2.20
CA ALA A 97 8.23 6.95 -2.92
C ALA A 97 7.06 6.59 -1.98
N ILE A 98 7.33 5.85 -0.90
CA ILE A 98 6.33 5.50 0.11
C ILE A 98 5.75 6.78 0.72
N ASN A 99 6.57 7.72 1.18
CA ASN A 99 6.08 8.97 1.77
C ASN A 99 5.27 9.83 0.81
N ASN A 100 5.68 9.89 -0.46
CA ASN A 100 4.93 10.60 -1.49
C ASN A 100 3.55 9.96 -1.70
N TYR A 101 3.48 8.62 -1.71
CA TYR A 101 2.23 7.88 -1.77
C TYR A 101 1.34 8.19 -0.54
N LEU A 102 1.89 8.12 0.68
CA LEU A 102 1.17 8.44 1.92
C LEU A 102 0.61 9.86 1.92
N SER A 103 1.41 10.84 1.51
CA SER A 103 1.03 12.26 1.49
C SER A 103 -0.10 12.53 0.51
N LYS A 104 -0.08 11.88 -0.66
CA LYS A 104 -1.16 11.96 -1.65
C LYS A 104 -2.42 11.25 -1.15
N LEU A 105 -2.28 10.05 -0.57
CA LEU A 105 -3.41 9.31 -0.04
C LEU A 105 -4.11 10.04 1.11
N LEU A 106 -3.36 10.70 2.00
CA LEU A 106 -3.92 11.54 3.06
C LEU A 106 -4.75 12.69 2.49
N LYS A 107 -4.27 13.35 1.42
CA LYS A 107 -5.04 14.40 0.73
C LYS A 107 -6.31 13.83 0.11
N SER A 108 -6.21 12.67 -0.55
CA SER A 108 -7.37 11.97 -1.11
C SER A 108 -8.41 11.68 -0.03
N LYS A 109 -7.99 11.21 1.15
CA LYS A 109 -8.87 10.96 2.29
C LYS A 109 -9.60 12.21 2.77
N ILE A 110 -8.89 13.34 2.87
CA ILE A 110 -9.48 14.63 3.26
C ILE A 110 -10.54 15.09 2.24
N SER A 111 -10.31 14.81 0.95
CA SER A 111 -11.22 15.20 -0.14
C SER A 111 -12.25 14.14 -0.54
N GLU A 112 -12.26 12.98 0.12
CA GLU A 112 -13.10 11.83 -0.23
C GLU A 112 -14.59 12.18 -0.12
N ARG A 113 -15.35 11.86 -1.18
CA ARG A 113 -16.79 12.13 -1.26
C ARG A 113 -17.59 10.99 -1.89
N PHE A 114 -17.03 9.79 -1.99
CA PHE A 114 -17.59 8.72 -2.81
C PHE A 114 -18.81 8.04 -2.14
N PRO A 115 -20.02 8.10 -2.72
CA PRO A 115 -21.24 7.53 -2.11
C PRO A 115 -21.63 6.16 -2.70
N GLY A 116 -20.72 5.42 -3.33
CA GLY A 116 -21.02 4.17 -4.05
C GLY A 116 -20.83 2.89 -3.22
N TYR A 117 -21.33 1.76 -3.74
CA TYR A 117 -21.19 0.42 -3.14
C TYR A 117 -20.13 -0.46 -3.83
N SER A 118 -19.53 0.03 -4.92
CA SER A 118 -18.37 -0.60 -5.58
C SER A 118 -17.32 0.44 -5.91
N GLY A 119 -16.07 0.10 -5.66
CA GLY A 119 -14.91 0.96 -5.84
C GLY A 119 -13.65 0.26 -5.33
N ARG A 120 -12.52 0.89 -5.59
CA ARG A 120 -11.22 0.44 -5.10
C ARG A 120 -11.01 1.00 -3.70
N ASN A 121 -10.41 0.20 -2.85
CA ASN A 121 -9.97 0.66 -1.54
C ASN A 121 -8.45 0.80 -1.55
N PHE A 122 -7.95 1.99 -1.26
CA PHE A 122 -6.54 2.27 -1.06
C PHE A 122 -6.32 2.69 0.39
N GLY A 123 -5.49 1.94 1.11
CA GLY A 123 -5.34 2.16 2.53
C GLY A 123 -3.92 2.01 3.04
N VAL A 124 -3.68 2.64 4.17
CA VAL A 124 -2.45 2.58 4.95
C VAL A 124 -2.85 2.48 6.41
N MET A 125 -2.25 1.56 7.15
CA MET A 125 -2.35 1.53 8.60
C MET A 125 -1.03 1.16 9.25
N LYS A 126 -0.78 1.67 10.46
CA LYS A 126 0.15 0.98 11.35
C LYS A 126 -0.59 -0.18 12.01
N SER A 127 0.07 -1.31 12.16
CA SER A 127 -0.52 -2.50 12.77
C SER A 127 -0.83 -2.36 14.26
N ASP A 128 -0.38 -1.27 14.90
CA ASP A 128 -0.76 -0.85 16.26
C ASP A 128 -1.93 0.16 16.25
N SER A 129 -2.54 0.39 15.09
CA SER A 129 -3.70 1.27 14.87
C SER A 129 -3.48 2.75 15.17
N THR A 130 -2.25 3.21 15.45
CA THR A 130 -1.99 4.64 15.73
C THR A 130 -2.02 5.53 14.48
N LEU A 131 -2.07 4.93 13.30
CA LEU A 131 -2.23 5.60 12.02
C LEU A 131 -3.15 4.73 11.16
N ILE A 132 -4.22 5.31 10.64
CA ILE A 132 -5.12 4.67 9.68
C ILE A 132 -5.55 5.73 8.66
N ILE A 133 -5.34 5.44 7.38
CA ILE A 133 -5.85 6.16 6.22
C ILE A 133 -6.52 5.09 5.36
N ASP A 134 -7.80 5.25 5.06
CA ASP A 134 -8.58 4.29 4.28
C ASP A 134 -9.42 5.09 3.30
N VAL A 135 -9.07 5.02 2.02
CA VAL A 135 -9.70 5.78 0.94
C VAL A 135 -10.45 4.82 0.04
N TYR A 136 -11.76 4.93 0.03
CA TYR A 136 -12.67 4.18 -0.80
C TYR A 136 -13.19 5.06 -1.92
N ASP A 137 -12.69 4.84 -3.14
CA ASP A 137 -13.14 5.60 -4.30
C ASP A 137 -12.93 4.87 -5.64
N ARG A 138 -13.34 5.54 -6.72
CA ARG A 138 -13.01 5.15 -8.10
C ARG A 138 -12.05 6.13 -8.76
N SER A 139 -11.26 6.87 -7.98
CA SER A 139 -10.38 7.89 -8.53
C SER A 139 -9.21 7.26 -9.28
N GLU A 140 -9.10 7.57 -10.56
CA GLU A 140 -7.91 7.24 -11.36
C GLU A 140 -6.63 7.87 -10.81
N GLU A 141 -6.74 8.95 -10.02
CA GLU A 141 -5.57 9.57 -9.39
C GLU A 141 -4.98 8.68 -8.30
N ASN A 142 -5.80 7.95 -7.54
CA ASN A 142 -5.31 7.01 -6.53
C ASN A 142 -4.68 5.78 -7.17
N LEU A 143 -5.25 5.26 -8.27
CA LEU A 143 -4.61 4.20 -9.05
C LEU A 143 -3.26 4.66 -9.61
N LYS A 144 -3.19 5.84 -10.23
CA LYS A 144 -1.92 6.41 -10.73
C LYS A 144 -0.89 6.61 -9.61
N ASN A 145 -1.34 7.09 -8.45
CA ASN A 145 -0.48 7.24 -7.28
C ASN A 145 0.08 5.88 -6.83
N TYR A 146 -0.76 4.85 -6.82
CA TYR A 146 -0.37 3.49 -6.48
C TYR A 146 0.60 2.87 -7.50
N ASN A 147 0.31 2.94 -8.81
CA ASN A 147 1.21 2.45 -9.85
C ASN A 147 2.57 3.20 -9.83
N THR A 148 2.57 4.49 -9.48
CA THR A 148 3.83 5.24 -9.26
C THR A 148 4.66 4.63 -8.12
N LEU A 149 4.02 4.19 -7.03
CA LEU A 149 4.68 3.46 -5.95
C LEU A 149 5.21 2.10 -6.44
N LEU A 150 4.39 1.31 -7.15
CA LEU A 150 4.79 0.01 -7.71
C LEU A 150 6.05 0.13 -8.57
N ASN A 151 6.06 1.07 -9.51
CA ASN A 151 7.20 1.36 -10.36
C ASN A 151 8.45 1.73 -9.58
N SER A 152 8.29 2.60 -8.57
CA SER A 152 9.40 3.02 -7.72
C SER A 152 9.99 1.86 -6.92
N LEU A 153 9.18 0.84 -6.64
CA LEU A 153 9.55 -0.43 -6.00
C LEU A 153 9.98 -1.52 -7.00
N LYS A 154 9.99 -1.22 -8.31
CA LYS A 154 10.25 -2.18 -9.40
C LYS A 154 9.29 -3.37 -9.41
N ILE A 155 8.04 -3.11 -9.02
CA ILE A 155 6.94 -4.05 -9.09
C ILE A 155 6.10 -3.68 -10.31
N GLU A 156 5.60 -4.69 -10.99
CA GLU A 156 4.73 -4.53 -12.16
C GLU A 156 3.46 -3.77 -11.80
N GLU A 157 3.10 -2.78 -12.62
CA GLU A 157 1.90 -1.97 -12.46
C GLU A 157 0.62 -2.81 -12.53
N VAL A 158 -0.46 -2.28 -11.95
CA VAL A 158 -1.80 -2.82 -12.17
C VAL A 158 -2.38 -2.16 -13.41
N ASN A 159 -2.62 -2.96 -14.45
CA ASN A 159 -3.43 -2.56 -15.60
C ASN A 159 -4.88 -2.90 -15.28
N TYR A 160 -5.66 -1.87 -14.93
CA TYR A 160 -7.06 -2.01 -14.57
C TYR A 160 -7.92 -1.50 -15.73
N GLU A 161 -8.46 -2.42 -16.53
CA GLU A 161 -9.39 -2.11 -17.62
C GLU A 161 -10.78 -2.61 -17.24
N TYR A 162 -11.78 -1.75 -17.43
CA TYR A 162 -13.21 -2.06 -17.25
C TYR A 162 -13.77 -2.86 -18.42
#